data_AF-A0A0P7H6U4-F1
#
_entry.id   AF-A0A0P7H6U4-F1
#
_cell.length_a   1.000
_cell.length_b   1.000
_cell.length_c   1.000
_cell.angle_alpha   90.00
_cell.angle_beta   90.00
_cell.angle_gamma   90.00
#
_symmetry.space_group_name_H-M   'P 1'
#
loop_
_entity.id
_entity.type
_entity.pdbx_description
1 polymer ?
#
loop_
_entity_poly.entity_id
_entity_poly.type
_entity_poly.pdbx_seq_one_letter_code
_entity_poly.pdbx_strand_id
1 'polypeptide(L)'
;MSQQRTGEKSLDQYESRLTDAVSIDEPWALLEEFAELERVSGTEDERRAAEYLTGRLDEFGVTYERYDPELYISQPHDASITVDDGVFEPGPVKTVAFSASRAVTGELVYVGEAEQSDVGADDESQYHAVNVTRPYGDVGDLRGKIALTAAGSLSIRATRVLEEKGAAGVIAIHEHEREPHDGIATSVWGGAPPTTRKSGFPTSPSRTSRGPTATNCGRTPTPTRPTRSPSKRT
;
A
#
# COMPACT_ATOMS: atom_id res chain seq x y z
N MET A 1 -8.83 22.43 37.06
CA MET A 1 -9.92 21.43 37.02
C MET A 1 -9.26 20.06 37.02
N SER A 2 -9.13 19.43 38.19
CA SER A 2 -8.53 18.10 38.33
C SER A 2 -9.58 17.06 37.99
N GLN A 3 -9.40 16.31 36.91
CA GLN A 3 -10.27 15.17 36.62
C GLN A 3 -9.85 13.99 37.49
N GLN A 4 -10.75 13.54 38.36
CA GLN A 4 -10.57 12.32 39.16
C GLN A 4 -10.45 11.11 38.21
N ARG A 5 -9.35 10.36 38.33
CA ARG A 5 -9.08 9.16 37.52
C ARG A 5 -9.80 7.96 38.13
N THR A 6 -10.75 7.40 37.39
CA THR A 6 -11.44 6.14 37.72
C THR A 6 -10.50 4.95 37.57
N GLY A 7 -10.20 4.23 38.66
CA GLY A 7 -9.56 2.91 38.61
C GLY A 7 -8.34 2.66 39.52
N GLU A 8 -8.25 3.32 40.68
CA GLU A 8 -7.13 3.18 41.62
C GLU A 8 -7.12 1.79 42.29
N LYS A 9 -6.55 0.77 41.61
CA LYS A 9 -5.63 -0.09 42.36
C LYS A 9 -4.57 0.85 42.89
N SER A 10 -4.35 0.89 44.21
CA SER A 10 -3.40 1.86 44.78
C SER A 10 -2.05 1.64 44.11
N LEU A 11 -1.67 2.57 43.23
CA LEU A 11 -0.36 2.57 42.62
C LEU A 11 0.65 2.59 43.75
N ASP A 12 1.73 1.84 43.63
CA ASP A 12 2.78 1.96 44.62
C ASP A 12 3.44 3.36 44.54
N GLN A 13 4.30 3.68 45.49
CA GLN A 13 4.95 5.00 45.53
C GLN A 13 5.84 5.28 44.31
N TYR A 14 6.34 4.24 43.63
CA TYR A 14 7.14 4.41 42.42
C TYR A 14 6.24 4.66 41.21
N GLU A 15 5.20 3.85 41.03
CA GLU A 15 4.20 4.01 39.96
C GLU A 15 3.48 5.37 40.05
N SER A 16 3.15 5.83 41.27
CA SER A 16 2.55 7.14 41.50
C SER A 16 3.48 8.27 41.05
N ARG A 17 4.76 8.21 41.45
CA ARG A 17 5.77 9.21 41.05
C ARG A 17 5.99 9.25 39.55
N LEU A 18 6.01 8.10 38.87
CA LEU A 18 6.12 8.04 37.42
C LEU A 18 4.89 8.66 36.76
N THR A 19 3.69 8.29 37.22
CA THR A 19 2.43 8.76 36.66
C THR A 19 2.27 10.27 36.82
N ASP A 20 2.68 10.82 37.97
CA ASP A 20 2.65 12.26 38.25
C ASP A 20 3.68 13.05 37.42
N ALA A 21 4.76 12.40 36.99
CA ALA A 21 5.79 13.00 36.14
C ALA A 21 5.41 13.02 34.65
N VAL A 22 4.35 12.31 34.22
CA VAL A 22 3.90 12.34 32.82
C VAL A 22 3.26 13.69 32.51
N SER A 23 3.84 14.42 31.56
CA SER A 23 3.26 15.63 30.98
C SER A 23 2.91 15.43 29.50
N ILE A 24 1.92 16.19 29.03
CA ILE A 24 1.54 16.27 27.62
C ILE A 24 2.36 17.30 26.84
N ASP A 25 3.03 18.22 27.54
CA ASP A 25 3.65 19.41 26.91
C ASP A 25 4.71 19.00 25.86
N GLU A 26 5.59 18.07 26.23
CA GLU A 26 6.67 17.59 25.37
C GLU A 26 6.14 16.79 24.16
N PRO A 27 5.26 15.77 24.32
CA PRO A 27 4.60 15.13 23.18
C PRO A 27 3.85 16.11 22.26
N TRP A 28 3.23 17.16 22.81
CA TRP A 28 2.48 18.13 22.03
C TRP A 28 3.41 19.01 21.19
N ALA A 29 4.51 19.51 21.76
CA ALA A 29 5.52 20.25 21.03
C ALA A 29 6.12 19.41 19.89
N LEU A 30 6.41 18.13 20.14
CA LEU A 30 6.86 17.19 19.10
C LEU A 30 5.84 17.06 17.96
N LEU A 31 4.55 16.97 18.28
CA LEU A 31 3.49 16.88 17.27
C LEU A 31 3.40 18.15 16.43
N GLU A 32 3.52 19.33 17.03
CA GLU A 32 3.51 20.61 16.31
C GLU A 32 4.68 20.71 15.34
N GLU A 33 5.89 20.34 15.78
CA GLU A 33 7.09 20.32 14.94
C GLU A 33 6.95 19.30 13.79
N PHE A 34 6.47 18.09 14.09
CA PHE A 34 6.33 17.04 13.08
C PHE A 34 5.19 17.29 12.10
N ALA A 35 4.22 18.14 12.43
CA ALA A 35 3.14 18.53 11.52
C ALA A 35 3.63 19.41 10.37
N GLU A 36 4.80 20.06 10.51
CA GLU A 36 5.41 20.91 9.48
C GLU A 36 6.39 20.16 8.55
N LEU A 37 6.64 18.86 8.81
CA LEU A 37 7.67 18.08 8.14
C LEU A 37 7.09 16.95 7.27
N GLU A 38 7.56 16.85 6.03
CA GLU A 38 7.28 15.68 5.17
C GLU A 38 8.38 14.64 5.33
N ARG A 39 8.23 13.77 6.35
CA ARG A 39 9.26 12.84 6.83
C ARG A 39 9.42 11.59 5.94
N VAL A 40 9.60 11.78 4.64
CA VAL A 40 9.93 10.71 3.69
C VAL A 40 11.37 10.26 3.90
N SER A 41 11.63 8.95 3.89
CA SER A 41 12.97 8.42 4.20
C SER A 41 14.06 8.92 3.25
N GLY A 42 15.21 9.30 3.81
CA GLY A 42 16.36 9.86 3.10
C GLY A 42 16.26 11.34 2.76
N THR A 43 15.19 12.03 3.19
CA THR A 43 15.00 13.48 2.93
C THR A 43 15.60 14.35 4.03
N GLU A 44 15.68 15.65 3.76
CA GLU A 44 16.15 16.63 4.75
C GLU A 44 15.17 16.78 5.92
N ASP A 45 13.85 16.70 5.67
CA ASP A 45 12.85 16.79 6.72
C ASP A 45 12.90 15.58 7.67
N GLU A 46 13.23 14.38 7.19
CA GLU A 46 13.51 13.23 8.06
C GLU A 46 14.73 13.51 8.96
N ARG A 47 15.80 14.09 8.41
CA ARG A 47 17.01 14.44 9.20
C ARG A 47 16.72 15.48 10.26
N ARG A 48 15.95 16.53 9.91
CA ARG A 48 15.48 17.56 10.85
C ARG A 48 14.65 16.96 11.98
N ALA A 49 13.75 16.02 11.66
CA ALA A 49 12.98 15.30 12.66
C ALA A 49 13.88 14.49 13.62
N ALA A 50 14.90 13.81 13.08
CA ALA A 50 15.88 13.09 13.90
C ALA A 50 16.70 14.04 14.78
N GLU A 51 17.15 15.17 14.24
CA GLU A 51 17.87 16.22 14.97
C GLU A 51 17.05 16.79 16.13
N TYR A 52 15.77 17.09 15.88
CA TYR A 52 14.84 17.52 16.92
C TYR A 52 14.80 16.50 18.08
N LEU A 53 14.56 15.22 17.78
CA LEU A 53 14.51 14.17 18.79
C LEU A 53 15.81 14.05 19.58
N THR A 54 16.96 14.05 18.90
CA THR A 54 18.26 13.97 19.57
C THR A 54 18.52 15.20 20.45
N GLY A 55 18.12 16.39 20.01
CA GLY A 55 18.22 17.61 20.81
C GLY A 55 17.37 17.55 22.09
N ARG A 56 16.14 17.02 22.00
CA ARG A 56 15.29 16.80 23.18
C ARG A 56 15.92 15.79 24.15
N LEU A 57 16.47 14.69 23.63
CA LEU A 57 17.17 13.70 24.47
C LEU A 57 18.40 14.29 25.17
N ASP A 58 19.18 15.12 24.48
CA ASP A 58 20.31 15.84 25.07
C ASP A 58 19.86 16.77 26.21
N GLU A 59 18.78 17.53 26.00
CA GLU A 59 18.20 18.41 27.04
C GLU A 59 17.70 17.64 28.27
N PHE A 60 17.16 16.43 28.07
CA PHE A 60 16.76 15.54 29.16
C PHE A 60 17.93 14.78 29.80
N GLY A 61 19.15 14.92 29.28
CA GLY A 61 20.33 14.20 29.77
C GLY A 61 20.27 12.69 29.52
N VAL A 62 19.56 12.27 28.46
CA VAL A 62 19.42 10.86 28.08
C VAL A 62 20.58 10.48 27.16
N THR A 63 21.37 9.49 27.55
CA THR A 63 22.42 8.94 26.70
C THR A 63 21.81 8.14 25.55
N TYR A 64 22.21 8.46 24.31
CA TYR A 64 21.82 7.73 23.11
C TYR A 64 22.99 7.50 22.16
N GLU A 65 22.82 6.58 21.23
CA GLU A 65 23.69 6.37 20.07
C GLU A 65 22.86 6.58 18.81
N ARG A 66 23.33 7.46 17.92
CA ARG A 66 22.67 7.75 16.65
C ARG A 66 23.32 6.95 15.53
N TYR A 67 22.49 6.29 14.73
CA TYR A 67 22.91 5.57 13.53
C TYR A 67 22.39 6.30 12.29
N ASP A 68 23.30 6.67 11.38
CA ASP A 68 22.99 7.25 10.08
C ASP A 68 23.46 6.29 8.96
N PRO A 69 22.78 5.15 8.74
CA PRO A 69 23.20 4.16 7.75
C PRO A 69 22.90 4.61 6.31
N GLU A 70 23.74 4.17 5.37
CA GLU A 70 23.45 4.28 3.95
C GLU A 70 22.62 3.09 3.46
N LEU A 71 21.36 3.35 3.14
CA LEU A 71 20.38 2.32 2.79
C LEU A 71 19.92 2.45 1.34
N TYR A 72 19.64 1.31 0.70
CA TYR A 72 18.95 1.33 -0.58
C TYR A 72 17.44 1.45 -0.34
N ILE A 73 16.92 2.64 -0.58
CA ILE A 73 15.51 2.97 -0.42
C ILE A 73 14.85 3.20 -1.78
N SER A 74 13.54 2.97 -1.85
CA SER A 74 12.74 3.29 -3.02
C SER A 74 11.61 4.21 -2.59
N GLN A 75 11.60 5.41 -3.15
CA GLN A 75 10.56 6.41 -2.93
C GLN A 75 9.64 6.47 -4.16
N PRO A 76 8.37 6.06 -4.01
CA PRO A 76 7.31 6.36 -4.96
C PRO A 76 7.25 7.85 -5.28
N HIS A 77 7.35 8.23 -6.56
CA HIS A 77 7.07 9.60 -7.00
C HIS A 77 5.67 9.66 -7.60
N ASP A 78 5.52 9.17 -8.83
CA ASP A 78 4.28 9.30 -9.57
C ASP A 78 3.85 7.97 -10.22
N ALA A 79 2.55 7.91 -10.49
CA ALA A 79 1.91 6.80 -11.14
C ALA A 79 0.75 7.26 -12.01
N SER A 80 0.62 6.64 -13.19
CA SER A 80 -0.51 6.85 -14.08
C SER A 80 -0.89 5.54 -14.77
N ILE A 81 -2.17 5.47 -15.15
CA ILE A 81 -2.75 4.40 -15.95
C ILE A 81 -3.51 5.11 -17.10
N THR A 82 -3.51 4.51 -18.28
CA THR A 82 -4.26 5.01 -19.43
C THR A 82 -4.93 3.82 -20.10
N VAL A 83 -6.17 4.00 -20.55
CA VAL A 83 -6.96 2.96 -21.21
C VAL A 83 -7.43 3.51 -22.56
N ASP A 84 -7.09 2.80 -23.63
CA ASP A 84 -7.31 3.26 -25.01
C ASP A 84 -8.79 3.51 -25.34
N ASP A 85 -9.70 2.78 -24.70
CA ASP A 85 -11.13 2.80 -25.00
C ASP A 85 -11.92 3.84 -24.17
N GLY A 86 -11.27 4.55 -23.23
CA GLY A 86 -11.90 5.59 -22.39
C GLY A 86 -12.99 5.09 -21.43
N VAL A 87 -13.21 3.78 -21.32
CA VAL A 87 -14.23 3.18 -20.43
C VAL A 87 -13.81 3.25 -18.96
N PHE A 88 -12.53 3.51 -18.69
CA PHE A 88 -11.95 3.54 -17.36
C PHE A 88 -11.11 4.81 -17.17
N GLU A 89 -11.59 5.67 -16.28
CA GLU A 89 -10.80 6.78 -15.73
C GLU A 89 -10.19 6.31 -14.41
N PRO A 90 -8.86 6.11 -14.34
CA PRO A 90 -8.24 5.78 -13.07
C PRO A 90 -8.46 6.93 -12.09
N GLY A 91 -8.90 6.60 -10.88
CA GLY A 91 -8.82 7.53 -9.75
C GLY A 91 -7.35 7.80 -9.36
N PRO A 92 -7.08 8.30 -8.14
CA PRO A 92 -5.70 8.41 -7.68
C PRO A 92 -4.99 7.05 -7.83
N VAL A 93 -3.82 7.08 -8.47
CA VAL A 93 -2.95 5.92 -8.64
C VAL A 93 -1.72 6.15 -7.79
N LYS A 94 -1.37 5.18 -6.95
CA LYS A 94 -0.12 5.17 -6.20
C LYS A 94 0.77 4.06 -6.72
N THR A 95 2.07 4.29 -6.65
CA THR A 95 3.07 3.25 -6.88
C THR A 95 3.56 2.72 -5.56
N VAL A 96 3.91 1.44 -5.53
CA VAL A 96 4.50 0.83 -4.34
C VAL A 96 6.01 0.95 -4.39
N ALA A 97 6.63 1.13 -3.22
CA ALA A 97 8.09 1.17 -3.10
C ALA A 97 8.71 -0.16 -3.59
N PHE A 98 9.86 -0.06 -4.25
CA PHE A 98 10.62 -1.13 -4.93
C PHE A 98 9.96 -1.75 -6.15
N SER A 99 8.87 -1.17 -6.65
CA SER A 99 8.32 -1.53 -7.94
C SER A 99 9.26 -1.17 -9.09
N ALA A 100 9.20 -1.93 -10.20
CA ALA A 100 9.98 -1.60 -11.38
C ALA A 100 9.53 -0.25 -11.98
N SER A 101 10.48 0.68 -12.13
CA SER A 101 10.24 2.01 -12.70
C SER A 101 10.23 1.99 -14.24
N ARG A 102 9.14 1.50 -14.83
CA ARG A 102 8.93 1.48 -16.29
C ARG A 102 7.45 1.50 -16.65
N ALA A 103 7.14 2.01 -17.84
CA ALA A 103 5.82 1.88 -18.43
C ALA A 103 5.62 0.50 -19.05
N VAL A 104 4.39 0.00 -19.01
CA VAL A 104 3.96 -1.23 -19.69
C VAL A 104 2.61 -1.02 -20.34
N THR A 105 2.39 -1.72 -21.45
CA THR A 105 1.13 -1.74 -22.18
C THR A 105 0.80 -3.19 -22.49
N GLY A 106 -0.45 -3.56 -22.28
CA GLY A 106 -0.90 -4.93 -22.46
C GLY A 106 -2.39 -5.04 -22.20
N GLU A 107 -2.95 -6.19 -22.58
CA GLU A 107 -4.34 -6.52 -22.29
C GLU A 107 -4.57 -6.56 -20.77
N LEU A 108 -5.62 -5.89 -20.30
CA LEU A 108 -6.00 -5.90 -18.89
C LEU A 108 -6.86 -7.13 -18.58
N VAL A 109 -6.41 -7.96 -17.63
CA VAL A 109 -7.11 -9.19 -17.23
C VAL A 109 -7.48 -9.12 -15.75
N TYR A 110 -8.78 -9.23 -15.45
CA TYR A 110 -9.23 -9.39 -14.07
C TYR A 110 -8.92 -10.79 -13.56
N VAL A 111 -8.04 -10.87 -12.55
CA VAL A 111 -7.52 -12.14 -12.01
C VAL A 111 -8.22 -12.58 -10.72
N GLY A 112 -9.12 -11.76 -10.18
CA GLY A 112 -9.80 -12.05 -8.90
C GLY A 112 -9.04 -11.49 -7.71
N GLU A 113 -8.94 -12.28 -6.65
CA GLU A 113 -8.39 -11.90 -5.35
C GLU A 113 -7.39 -12.98 -4.90
N ALA A 114 -6.35 -12.58 -4.18
CA ALA A 114 -5.40 -13.53 -3.61
C ALA A 114 -6.08 -14.36 -2.50
N GLU A 115 -5.82 -15.68 -2.48
CA GLU A 115 -6.26 -16.53 -1.36
C GLU A 115 -5.13 -16.79 -0.35
N GLN A 116 -5.43 -17.47 0.76
CA GLN A 116 -4.44 -17.78 1.81
C GLN A 116 -3.19 -18.48 1.27
N SER A 117 -3.34 -19.32 0.24
CA SER A 117 -2.21 -20.00 -0.40
C SER A 117 -1.28 -19.03 -1.14
N ASP A 118 -1.81 -17.92 -1.67
CA ASP A 118 -1.08 -16.90 -2.43
C ASP A 118 -0.33 -15.91 -1.51
N VAL A 119 -0.82 -15.70 -0.29
CA VAL A 119 -0.22 -14.78 0.70
C VAL A 119 0.59 -15.48 1.79
N GLY A 120 0.34 -16.77 2.06
CA GLY A 120 0.98 -17.56 3.10
C GLY A 120 0.18 -17.63 4.41
N ALA A 121 0.41 -18.69 5.20
CA ALA A 121 -0.37 -19.00 6.41
C ALA A 121 -0.18 -18.03 7.59
N ASP A 122 0.84 -17.15 7.52
CA ASP A 122 1.25 -16.29 8.64
C ASP A 122 0.64 -14.88 8.57
N ASP A 123 -0.12 -14.54 7.51
CA ASP A 123 -0.59 -13.18 7.25
C ASP A 123 -2.11 -13.10 7.06
N GLU A 124 -2.84 -13.28 8.16
CA GLU A 124 -4.31 -13.17 8.18
C GLU A 124 -4.80 -11.70 8.12
N SER A 125 -3.90 -10.73 8.05
CA SER A 125 -4.22 -9.29 8.18
C SER A 125 -4.46 -8.58 6.84
N GLN A 126 -4.16 -9.24 5.71
CA GLN A 126 -4.24 -8.64 4.37
C GLN A 126 -5.56 -8.96 3.63
N TYR A 127 -6.58 -9.47 4.33
CA TYR A 127 -7.87 -9.81 3.73
C TYR A 127 -8.80 -8.58 3.67
N HIS A 128 -9.00 -8.03 2.47
CA HIS A 128 -10.10 -7.11 2.18
C HIS A 128 -10.86 -7.66 0.97
N ALA A 129 -12.03 -8.23 1.22
CA ALA A 129 -12.77 -9.07 0.28
C ALA A 129 -13.81 -8.30 -0.53
N VAL A 130 -13.90 -8.59 -1.83
CA VAL A 130 -14.99 -8.21 -2.74
C VAL A 130 -15.57 -9.47 -3.40
N ASN A 131 -16.21 -10.35 -2.63
CA ASN A 131 -17.23 -11.36 -3.04
C ASN A 131 -17.00 -12.24 -4.30
N VAL A 132 -15.81 -12.26 -4.91
CA VAL A 132 -15.47 -13.11 -6.07
C VAL A 132 -14.03 -13.61 -5.92
N THR A 133 -13.85 -14.65 -5.11
CA THR A 133 -12.56 -15.31 -4.98
C THR A 133 -12.25 -16.13 -6.24
N ARG A 134 -11.20 -15.75 -6.96
CA ARG A 134 -10.51 -16.62 -7.91
C ARG A 134 -9.05 -16.70 -7.46
N PRO A 135 -8.61 -17.84 -6.90
CA PRO A 135 -7.23 -18.04 -6.51
C PRO A 135 -6.30 -17.69 -7.66
N TYR A 136 -5.15 -17.07 -7.37
CA TYR A 136 -4.20 -16.82 -8.45
C TYR A 136 -3.68 -18.12 -9.06
N GLY A 137 -3.66 -19.21 -8.28
CA GLY A 137 -3.39 -20.56 -8.76
C GLY A 137 -4.15 -20.92 -10.05
N ASP A 138 -5.43 -20.57 -10.15
CA ASP A 138 -6.32 -20.89 -11.27
C ASP A 138 -6.18 -19.92 -12.47
N VAL A 139 -5.43 -18.84 -12.29
CA VAL A 139 -5.15 -17.87 -13.36
C VAL A 139 -4.23 -18.51 -14.40
N GLY A 140 -4.61 -18.40 -15.66
CA GLY A 140 -3.82 -18.90 -16.79
C GLY A 140 -2.55 -18.09 -17.07
N ASP A 141 -2.03 -18.25 -18.28
CA ASP A 141 -0.85 -17.53 -18.77
C ASP A 141 -1.12 -16.01 -18.91
N LEU A 142 -0.29 -15.21 -18.24
CA LEU A 142 -0.38 -13.75 -18.23
C LEU A 142 0.71 -13.07 -19.07
N ARG A 143 1.48 -13.81 -19.88
CA ARG A 143 2.55 -13.25 -20.72
C ARG A 143 2.09 -12.04 -21.53
N GLY A 144 2.68 -10.88 -21.23
CA GLY A 144 2.39 -9.61 -21.91
C GLY A 144 1.08 -8.94 -21.48
N LYS A 145 0.38 -9.48 -20.47
CA LYS A 145 -0.90 -8.96 -19.96
C LYS A 145 -0.68 -8.20 -18.65
N ILE A 146 -1.57 -7.27 -18.35
CA ILE A 146 -1.60 -6.53 -17.09
C ILE A 146 -2.66 -7.19 -16.20
N ALA A 147 -2.25 -7.67 -15.02
CA ALA A 147 -3.14 -8.30 -14.06
C ALA A 147 -3.87 -7.24 -13.23
N LEU A 148 -5.19 -7.32 -13.17
CA LEU A 148 -6.04 -6.48 -12.33
C LEU A 148 -6.63 -7.34 -11.20
N THR A 149 -6.30 -7.00 -9.96
CA THR A 149 -6.73 -7.75 -8.78
C THR A 149 -7.57 -6.90 -7.83
N ALA A 150 -8.59 -7.49 -7.23
CA ALA A 150 -9.33 -6.88 -6.12
C ALA A 150 -8.62 -7.22 -4.80
N ALA A 151 -7.59 -6.45 -4.49
CA ALA A 151 -6.83 -6.58 -3.25
C ALA A 151 -6.70 -5.20 -2.60
N GLY A 152 -7.17 -5.07 -1.34
CA GLY A 152 -7.02 -3.86 -0.54
C GLY A 152 -5.56 -3.47 -0.28
N SER A 153 -4.61 -4.37 -0.51
CA SER A 153 -3.18 -4.08 -0.50
C SER A 153 -2.44 -5.02 -1.47
N LEU A 154 -1.24 -4.61 -1.91
CA LEU A 154 -0.37 -5.46 -2.72
C LEU A 154 0.51 -6.34 -1.82
N SER A 155 0.10 -7.58 -1.58
CA SER A 155 1.00 -8.58 -0.99
C SER A 155 2.16 -8.88 -1.93
N ILE A 156 3.38 -8.87 -1.40
CA ILE A 156 4.60 -9.17 -2.15
C ILE A 156 4.53 -10.58 -2.75
N ARG A 157 4.04 -11.56 -1.96
CA ARG A 157 3.93 -12.95 -2.42
C ARG A 157 2.87 -13.09 -3.50
N ALA A 158 1.71 -12.49 -3.30
CA ALA A 158 0.63 -12.52 -4.28
C ALA A 158 1.05 -11.86 -5.61
N THR A 159 1.75 -10.73 -5.54
CA THR A 159 2.32 -10.06 -6.71
C THR A 159 3.30 -10.97 -7.45
N ARG A 160 4.18 -11.66 -6.72
CA ARG A 160 5.15 -12.60 -7.29
C ARG A 160 4.48 -13.78 -8.00
N VAL A 161 3.39 -14.32 -7.47
CA VAL A 161 2.63 -15.41 -8.14
C VAL A 161 2.15 -14.95 -9.52
N LEU A 162 1.67 -13.71 -9.64
CA LEU A 162 1.24 -13.14 -10.92
C LEU A 162 2.43 -12.87 -11.86
N GLU A 163 3.57 -12.42 -11.33
CA GLU A 163 4.81 -12.27 -12.09
C GLU A 163 5.31 -13.60 -12.65
N GLU A 164 5.28 -14.67 -11.86
CA GLU A 164 5.69 -16.02 -12.25
C GLU A 164 4.78 -16.60 -13.35
N LYS A 165 3.52 -16.14 -13.43
CA LYS A 165 2.59 -16.42 -14.52
C LYS A 165 2.80 -15.55 -15.76
N GLY A 166 3.76 -14.61 -15.72
CA GLY A 166 4.18 -13.79 -16.86
C GLY A 166 3.54 -12.42 -16.94
N ALA A 167 2.85 -11.95 -15.89
CA ALA A 167 2.23 -10.62 -15.88
C ALA A 167 3.26 -9.53 -16.20
N ALA A 168 2.94 -8.67 -17.16
CA ALA A 168 3.77 -7.54 -17.54
C ALA A 168 3.70 -6.40 -16.52
N GLY A 169 2.59 -6.32 -15.77
CA GLY A 169 2.37 -5.40 -14.66
C GLY A 169 1.17 -5.86 -13.80
N VAL A 170 1.09 -5.36 -12.57
CA VAL A 170 0.02 -5.69 -11.62
C VAL A 170 -0.65 -4.41 -11.13
N ILE A 171 -1.98 -4.38 -11.14
CA ILE A 171 -2.81 -3.30 -10.63
C ILE A 171 -3.71 -3.86 -9.54
N ALA A 172 -3.57 -3.36 -8.31
CA ALA A 172 -4.51 -3.63 -7.22
C ALA A 172 -5.60 -2.58 -7.15
N ILE A 173 -6.84 -3.04 -6.99
CA ILE A 173 -8.02 -2.23 -6.76
C ILE A 173 -8.20 -2.05 -5.25
N HIS A 174 -8.07 -0.81 -4.80
CA HIS A 174 -8.37 -0.43 -3.42
C HIS A 174 -9.86 -0.10 -3.25
N GLU A 175 -10.45 -0.52 -2.12
CA GLU A 175 -11.87 -0.28 -1.80
C GLU A 175 -12.17 1.16 -1.36
N HIS A 176 -11.22 1.84 -0.71
CA HIS A 176 -11.41 3.24 -0.31
C HIS A 176 -11.25 4.22 -1.48
N GLU A 177 -12.20 5.14 -1.59
CA GLU A 177 -12.35 6.02 -2.75
C GLU A 177 -11.36 7.20 -2.82
N ARG A 178 -10.82 7.63 -1.68
CA ARG A 178 -9.99 8.85 -1.58
C ARG A 178 -8.50 8.56 -1.48
N GLU A 179 -8.13 7.51 -0.77
CA GLU A 179 -6.75 7.21 -0.43
C GLU A 179 -6.48 5.73 -0.71
N PRO A 180 -5.99 5.40 -1.91
CA PRO A 180 -5.42 4.09 -2.18
C PRO A 180 -4.29 3.81 -1.19
N HIS A 181 -4.18 2.56 -0.74
CA HIS A 181 -3.12 2.11 0.15
C HIS A 181 -1.74 2.48 -0.41
N ASP A 182 -0.92 3.10 0.44
CA ASP A 182 0.51 3.33 0.17
C ASP A 182 1.31 2.23 0.87
N GLY A 183 2.17 1.54 0.14
CA GLY A 183 2.75 0.29 0.61
C GLY A 183 4.06 -0.07 -0.09
N ILE A 184 4.69 -1.13 0.41
CA ILE A 184 6.00 -1.59 -0.03
C ILE A 184 5.88 -2.96 -0.70
N ALA A 185 6.52 -3.13 -1.85
CA ALA A 185 6.56 -4.41 -2.57
C ALA A 185 7.94 -5.09 -2.47
N THR A 186 8.60 -5.02 -1.31
CA THR A 186 9.86 -5.73 -1.05
C THR A 186 9.65 -6.97 -0.20
N SER A 187 10.32 -8.07 -0.56
CA SER A 187 10.36 -9.28 0.27
C SER A 187 11.22 -9.15 1.53
N VAL A 188 11.88 -8.01 1.75
CA VAL A 188 12.73 -7.76 2.91
C VAL A 188 11.91 -7.17 4.04
N TRP A 189 11.65 -7.98 5.06
CA TRP A 189 11.03 -7.56 6.31
C TRP A 189 12.07 -7.52 7.43
N GLY A 190 12.06 -6.47 8.26
CA GLY A 190 12.92 -6.34 9.44
C GLY A 190 14.33 -5.78 9.22
N GLY A 191 14.67 -5.31 8.00
CA GLY A 191 15.92 -4.62 7.73
C GLY A 191 15.91 -3.86 6.41
N ALA A 192 16.61 -2.73 6.32
CA ALA A 192 16.78 -2.02 5.06
C ALA A 192 17.89 -2.70 4.24
N PRO A 193 17.66 -3.01 2.94
CA PRO A 193 18.66 -3.69 2.14
C PRO A 193 19.91 -2.79 1.96
N PRO A 194 21.13 -3.34 2.08
CA PRO A 194 22.33 -2.61 1.75
C PRO A 194 22.35 -2.30 0.24
N THR A 195 23.07 -1.24 -0.15
CA THR A 195 23.20 -0.76 -1.54
C THR A 195 23.67 -1.81 -2.56
N THR A 196 24.27 -2.91 -2.09
CA THR A 196 24.76 -4.02 -2.92
C THR A 196 23.69 -5.05 -3.27
N ARG A 197 22.51 -5.04 -2.64
CA ARG A 197 21.48 -6.07 -2.83
C ARG A 197 20.62 -5.80 -4.05
N LYS A 198 20.67 -6.71 -5.05
CA LYS A 198 19.92 -6.60 -6.31
C LYS A 198 18.81 -7.64 -6.50
N SER A 199 18.69 -8.63 -5.62
CA SER A 199 17.74 -9.76 -5.74
C SER A 199 16.56 -9.63 -4.78
N GLY A 200 15.38 -10.14 -5.17
CA GLY A 200 14.18 -10.20 -4.33
C GLY A 200 13.20 -9.03 -4.47
N PHE A 201 13.42 -8.14 -5.44
CA PHE A 201 12.49 -7.07 -5.82
C PHE A 201 11.63 -7.47 -7.04
N PRO A 202 10.38 -6.98 -7.15
CA PRO A 202 9.54 -7.14 -8.32
C PRO A 202 10.22 -6.63 -9.59
N THR A 203 10.02 -7.35 -10.70
CA THR A 203 10.54 -6.95 -12.03
C THR A 203 9.46 -6.35 -12.92
N SER A 204 8.20 -6.54 -12.52
CA SER A 204 7.04 -5.89 -13.10
C SER A 204 6.65 -4.63 -12.31
N PRO A 205 6.17 -3.57 -12.99
CA PRO A 205 5.54 -2.45 -12.31
C PRO A 205 4.27 -2.93 -11.60
N SER A 206 4.09 -2.45 -10.37
CA SER A 206 3.01 -2.78 -9.45
C SER A 206 2.41 -1.46 -8.97
N ARG A 207 1.10 -1.28 -9.12
CA ARG A 207 0.41 -0.03 -8.85
C ARG A 207 -0.87 -0.32 -8.07
N THR A 208 -1.27 0.61 -7.22
CA THR A 208 -2.58 0.58 -6.55
C THR A 208 -3.44 1.70 -7.12
N SER A 209 -4.65 1.40 -7.53
CA SER A 209 -5.60 2.37 -8.08
C SER A 209 -6.96 2.26 -7.41
N ARG A 210 -7.73 3.33 -7.44
CA ARG A 210 -9.15 3.28 -7.08
C ARG A 210 -9.91 2.30 -7.99
N GLY A 211 -10.82 1.51 -7.43
CA GLY A 211 -11.81 0.79 -8.22
C GLY A 211 -13.01 1.66 -8.62
N PRO A 212 -13.46 1.66 -9.88
CA PRO A 212 -14.88 1.69 -10.15
C PRO A 212 -15.43 0.27 -9.91
N THR A 213 -16.74 0.16 -9.74
CA THR A 213 -17.50 -1.09 -9.68
C THR A 213 -16.90 -2.13 -10.63
N ALA A 214 -16.10 -3.08 -10.11
CA ALA A 214 -15.30 -4.05 -10.89
C ALA A 214 -16.14 -4.94 -11.81
N THR A 215 -17.47 -4.84 -11.72
CA THR A 215 -18.46 -5.50 -12.55
C THR A 215 -18.46 -5.03 -14.02
N ASN A 216 -17.94 -3.84 -14.35
CA ASN A 216 -18.02 -3.30 -15.72
C ASN A 216 -16.81 -3.58 -16.62
N CYS A 217 -15.64 -3.91 -16.06
CA CYS A 217 -14.45 -4.22 -16.89
C CYS A 217 -14.45 -5.64 -17.48
N GLY A 218 -15.30 -6.55 -16.97
CA GLY A 218 -15.37 -7.96 -17.42
C GLY A 218 -16.53 -8.31 -18.35
N ARG A 219 -17.35 -7.34 -18.78
CA ARG A 219 -18.51 -7.61 -19.65
C ARG A 219 -18.14 -7.48 -21.12
N THR A 220 -17.98 -8.60 -21.81
CA THR A 220 -18.05 -8.63 -23.28
C THR A 220 -19.42 -8.11 -23.73
N PRO A 221 -19.49 -7.20 -24.71
CA PRO A 221 -20.77 -6.70 -25.21
C PRO A 221 -21.57 -7.85 -25.82
N THR A 222 -22.77 -8.10 -25.29
CA THR A 222 -23.70 -9.07 -25.87
C THR A 222 -24.10 -8.57 -27.27
N PRO A 223 -24.01 -9.38 -28.33
CA PRO A 223 -24.37 -8.93 -29.66
C PRO A 223 -25.85 -8.53 -29.68
N THR A 224 -26.11 -7.27 -29.97
CA THR A 224 -27.46 -6.74 -30.18
C THR A 224 -28.13 -7.50 -31.32
N ARG A 225 -29.09 -8.35 -30.97
CA ARG A 225 -29.94 -9.07 -31.91
C ARG A 225 -30.70 -8.04 -32.76
N PRO A 226 -30.70 -8.14 -34.10
CA PRO A 226 -31.36 -7.17 -34.96
C PRO A 226 -32.86 -7.18 -34.68
N THR A 227 -33.40 -5.99 -34.40
CA THR A 227 -34.84 -5.76 -34.23
C THR A 227 -35.55 -6.01 -35.56
N ARG A 228 -36.39 -7.05 -35.62
CA ARG A 228 -37.33 -7.25 -36.72
C ARG A 228 -38.34 -6.11 -36.70
N SER A 229 -38.41 -5.36 -37.79
CA SER A 229 -39.47 -4.36 -38.04
C SER A 229 -40.85 -5.05 -38.09
N PRO A 230 -41.91 -4.47 -37.51
CA PRO A 230 -43.24 -5.02 -37.62
C PRO A 230 -43.82 -4.71 -39.01
N SER A 231 -44.20 -5.78 -39.70
CA SER A 231 -45.01 -5.75 -40.92
C SER A 231 -46.30 -4.94 -40.69
N LYS A 232 -46.53 -3.92 -41.52
CA LYS A 232 -47.82 -3.22 -41.62
C LYS A 232 -48.82 -4.16 -42.30
N ARG A 233 -49.86 -4.57 -41.57
CA ARG A 233 -51.11 -5.05 -42.18
C ARG A 233 -51.93 -3.84 -42.63
N THR A 234 -52.21 -3.78 -43.92
CA THR A 234 -53.50 -3.31 -44.45
C THR A 234 -54.40 -4.51 -44.62
#